data_AF-A0A7W9PQB5-F1
#
_entry.id   AF-A0A7W9PQB5-F1
#
_cell.length_a   1.000
_cell.length_b   1.000
_cell.length_c   1.000
_cell.angle_alpha   90.00
_cell.angle_beta   90.00
_cell.angle_gamma   90.00
#
_symmetry.space_group_name_H-M   'P 1'
#
loop_
_entity.id
_entity.type
_entity.pdbx_description
1 polymer ?
#
loop_
_entity_poly.entity_id
_entity_poly.type
_entity_poly.pdbx_seq_one_letter_code
_entity_poly.pdbx_strand_id
1 'polypeptide(L)'
;MTTARKTTAVFLTVLCGLLLTIVGLVQRWPGWTWPALAVLLLVVPAGVFRVASQRRGPVPVSFEEQLTAAPVERTECRVNRVALPSLWDDYHFVFSATVRWCSAEGPGRGTVLNPAGLAVDAVLGRARAIAEKREPGHASLLQHELGGALSRMCPDSTGHLRAMAEDISLTLPDDDQERLDRLAGIRKDEAVWEHQRKYEQSKRRYLGEDVLKDTGSAVVWWLTKNDEHVAKTVADLPLLAQLTSAANDTDIPERLLEMLPHRPEEPGTPDTGTEPAAPPPREPSAADHLSGFFEAMGFTEDDDRRAMLARQFSRLIEQHNRHETAEDLLRRFDPPRPPAPDTGTEPAPDPGPPAETA
;
A
#
# COMPACT_ATOMS: atom_id res chain seq x y z
N MET A 1 36.65 2.01 13.94
CA MET A 1 36.51 3.44 14.32
C MET A 1 37.72 3.99 15.13
N THR A 2 38.93 3.41 15.05
CA THR A 2 40.10 3.84 15.85
C THR A 2 41.09 4.73 15.08
N THR A 3 40.98 4.80 13.76
CA THR A 3 41.85 5.59 12.88
C THR A 3 41.53 7.09 12.96
N ALA A 4 40.24 7.43 13.08
CA ALA A 4 39.76 8.81 13.13
C ALA A 4 40.26 9.59 14.37
N ARG A 5 40.47 8.91 15.51
CA ARG A 5 40.88 9.56 16.76
C ARG A 5 42.38 9.90 16.80
N LYS A 6 43.21 9.18 16.03
CA LYS A 6 44.65 9.47 15.90
C LYS A 6 44.90 10.63 14.95
N THR A 7 44.16 10.69 13.84
CA THR A 7 44.30 11.78 12.86
C THR A 7 43.85 13.12 13.45
N THR A 8 42.77 13.16 14.24
CA THR A 8 42.30 14.39 14.91
C THR A 8 43.31 14.94 15.91
N ALA A 9 44.02 14.10 16.67
CA ALA A 9 45.01 14.54 17.65
C ALA A 9 46.24 15.16 16.97
N VAL A 10 46.74 14.55 15.90
CA VAL A 10 47.85 15.09 15.12
C VAL A 10 47.45 16.42 14.49
N PHE A 11 46.26 16.49 13.88
CA PHE A 11 45.78 17.72 13.23
C PHE A 11 45.63 18.88 14.22
N LEU A 12 45.12 18.61 15.43
CA LEU A 12 44.98 19.60 16.50
C LEU A 12 46.34 20.14 16.97
N THR A 13 47.34 19.27 17.12
CA THR A 13 48.70 19.70 17.53
C THR A 13 49.38 20.56 16.47
N VAL A 14 49.21 20.23 15.19
CA VAL A 14 49.73 21.02 14.07
C VAL A 14 49.03 22.39 14.01
N LEU A 15 47.70 22.40 14.15
CA LEU A 15 46.91 23.64 14.13
C LEU A 15 47.26 24.56 15.30
N CYS A 16 47.38 24.01 16.51
CA CYS A 16 47.75 24.78 17.71
C CYS A 16 49.18 25.33 17.62
N GLY A 17 50.11 24.54 17.10
CA GLY A 17 51.47 24.99 16.82
C GLY A 17 51.47 26.18 15.86
N LEU A 18 50.82 26.04 14.70
CA LEU A 18 50.71 27.09 13.68
C LEU A 18 50.14 28.41 14.25
N LEU A 19 49.10 28.32 15.07
CA LEU A 19 48.43 29.48 15.65
C LEU A 19 49.33 30.24 16.63
N LEU A 20 50.11 29.52 17.45
CA LEU A 20 51.10 30.12 18.34
C LEU A 20 52.25 30.78 17.56
N THR A 21 52.66 30.19 16.44
CA THR A 21 53.68 30.77 15.55
C THR A 21 53.22 32.11 14.97
N ILE A 22 51.97 32.18 14.50
CA ILE A 22 51.39 33.39 13.93
C ILE A 22 51.28 34.50 14.99
N VAL A 23 50.84 34.17 16.21
CA VAL A 23 50.75 35.12 17.33
C VAL A 23 52.14 35.66 17.71
N GLY A 24 53.16 34.81 17.78
CA GLY A 24 54.54 35.22 18.07
C GLY A 24 55.15 36.15 17.01
N LEU A 25 54.78 35.97 15.74
CA LEU A 25 55.17 36.83 14.62
C LEU A 25 54.50 38.22 14.69
N VAL A 26 53.19 38.26 14.98
CA VAL A 26 52.42 39.52 15.06
C VAL A 26 52.86 40.36 16.26
N GLN A 27 53.17 39.71 17.39
CA GLN A 27 53.52 40.38 18.65
C GLN A 27 55.05 40.64 18.79
N ARG A 28 55.85 40.41 17.72
CA ARG A 28 57.33 40.57 17.66
C ARG A 28 58.06 40.01 18.89
N TRP A 29 57.84 38.73 19.18
CA TRP A 29 58.42 38.14 20.37
C TRP A 29 59.96 38.14 20.36
N PRO A 30 60.61 38.32 21.52
CA PRO A 30 62.06 38.25 21.64
C PRO A 30 62.59 36.93 21.08
N GLY A 31 63.74 36.96 20.39
CA GLY A 31 64.28 35.81 19.64
C GLY A 31 64.44 34.51 20.46
N TRP A 32 64.52 34.61 21.78
CA TRP A 32 64.65 33.48 22.72
C TRP A 32 63.35 32.71 22.95
N THR A 33 62.21 33.27 22.56
CA THR A 33 60.90 32.60 22.70
C THR A 33 60.65 31.53 21.65
N TRP A 34 61.26 31.67 20.46
CA TRP A 34 61.20 30.68 19.38
C TRP A 34 61.78 29.31 19.77
N PRO A 35 63.01 29.22 20.32
CA PRO A 35 63.52 27.94 20.78
C PRO A 35 62.71 27.39 21.97
N ALA A 36 62.19 28.24 22.86
CA ALA A 36 61.33 27.80 23.96
C ALA A 36 60.01 27.19 23.46
N LEU A 37 59.39 27.79 22.43
CA LEU A 37 58.18 27.26 21.79
C LEU A 37 58.46 25.94 21.06
N ALA A 38 59.59 25.83 20.36
CA ALA A 38 60.00 24.60 19.68
C ALA A 38 60.22 23.46 20.67
N VAL A 39 60.87 23.73 21.80
CA VAL A 39 61.03 22.75 22.89
C VAL A 39 59.67 22.36 23.47
N LEU A 40 58.77 23.32 23.72
CA LEU A 40 57.42 23.04 24.23
C LEU A 40 56.64 22.11 23.29
N LEU A 41 56.64 22.40 21.99
CA LEU A 41 55.95 21.61 20.96
C LEU A 41 56.51 20.19 20.81
N LEU A 42 57.77 19.96 21.18
CA LEU A 42 58.41 18.65 21.09
C LEU A 42 58.26 17.85 22.39
N VAL A 43 58.39 18.53 23.54
CA VAL A 43 58.32 17.92 24.88
C VAL A 43 56.89 17.49 25.24
N VAL A 44 55.87 18.28 24.88
CA VAL A 44 54.47 17.95 25.18
C VAL A 44 54.02 16.63 24.54
N PRO A 45 54.16 16.40 23.21
CA PRO A 45 53.80 15.12 22.61
C PRO A 45 54.69 13.96 23.08
N ALA A 46 55.99 14.19 23.32
CA ALA A 46 56.87 13.16 23.87
C ALA A 46 56.49 12.76 25.30
N GLY A 47 56.09 13.72 26.14
CA GLY A 47 55.60 13.50 27.49
C GLY A 47 54.28 12.73 27.50
N VAL A 48 53.32 13.11 26.66
CA VAL A 48 52.05 12.38 26.50
C VAL A 48 52.30 10.95 26.00
N PHE A 49 53.21 10.77 25.04
CA PHE A 49 53.59 9.44 24.55
C PHE A 49 54.25 8.60 25.63
N ARG A 50 55.13 9.19 26.46
CA ARG A 50 55.83 8.52 27.57
C ARG A 50 54.89 8.15 28.72
N VAL A 51 53.93 9.00 29.06
CA VAL A 51 52.91 8.68 30.08
C VAL A 51 51.92 7.65 29.55
N ALA A 52 51.54 7.72 28.28
CA ALA A 52 50.71 6.69 27.64
C ALA A 52 51.43 5.34 27.51
N SER A 53 52.75 5.35 27.28
CA SER A 53 53.57 4.13 27.25
C SER A 53 53.87 3.57 28.63
N GLN A 54 53.96 4.41 29.67
CA GLN A 54 54.08 3.96 31.07
C GLN A 54 52.77 3.43 31.65
N ARG A 55 51.60 3.95 31.22
CA ARG A 55 50.28 3.37 31.55
C ARG A 55 49.99 2.08 30.78
N ARG A 56 50.66 1.84 29.66
CA ARG A 56 50.81 0.49 29.11
C ARG A 56 51.93 -0.19 29.88
N GLY A 57 51.61 -0.68 31.08
CA GLY A 57 52.49 -1.63 31.75
C GLY A 57 52.94 -2.70 30.74
N PRO A 58 54.18 -3.20 30.83
CA PRO A 58 54.62 -4.28 29.98
C PRO A 58 53.65 -5.42 30.25
N VAL A 59 52.73 -5.67 29.31
CA VAL A 59 51.97 -6.91 29.30
C VAL A 59 53.06 -7.96 29.22
N PRO A 60 53.26 -8.81 30.24
CA PRO A 60 54.05 -10.00 30.00
C PRO A 60 53.27 -10.71 28.91
N VAL A 61 53.81 -10.71 27.69
CA VAL A 61 53.41 -11.70 26.70
C VAL A 61 54.00 -12.99 27.25
N SER A 62 53.34 -13.51 28.28
CA SER A 62 53.34 -14.93 28.55
C SER A 62 52.84 -15.50 27.23
N PHE A 63 53.77 -16.01 26.43
CA PHE A 63 53.48 -17.17 25.61
C PHE A 63 53.13 -18.30 26.60
N GLU A 64 51.99 -18.19 27.30
CA GLU A 64 51.16 -19.37 27.41
C GLU A 64 50.90 -19.71 25.95
N GLU A 65 51.24 -20.94 25.57
CA GLU A 65 50.71 -21.59 24.39
C GLU A 65 49.39 -20.91 24.06
N GLN A 66 49.30 -20.23 22.92
CA GLN A 66 48.00 -20.05 22.30
C GLN A 66 47.52 -21.48 22.08
N LEU A 67 46.88 -22.04 23.11
CA LEU A 67 46.00 -23.18 23.00
C LEU A 67 45.09 -22.72 21.89
N THR A 68 45.39 -23.23 20.70
CA THR A 68 44.53 -23.12 19.53
C THR A 68 43.18 -23.49 20.11
N ALA A 69 42.26 -22.51 20.23
CA ALA A 69 40.98 -22.75 20.89
C ALA A 69 40.47 -24.06 20.30
N ALA A 70 40.37 -25.09 21.15
CA ALA A 70 40.13 -26.45 20.67
C ALA A 70 38.97 -26.35 19.69
N PRO A 71 39.08 -26.89 18.46
CA PRO A 71 38.05 -26.72 17.45
C PRO A 71 36.72 -27.07 18.10
N VAL A 72 35.87 -26.06 18.34
CA VAL A 72 34.56 -26.29 18.94
C VAL A 72 33.87 -27.20 17.95
N GLU A 73 33.67 -28.47 18.33
CA GLU A 73 32.91 -29.43 17.54
C GLU A 73 31.49 -28.86 17.39
N ARG A 74 31.31 -28.08 16.32
CA ARG A 74 30.06 -27.43 15.97
C ARG A 74 29.11 -28.52 15.56
N THR A 75 28.37 -29.01 16.54
CA THR A 75 27.39 -30.06 16.33
C THR A 75 26.11 -29.39 15.85
N GLU A 76 25.59 -29.88 14.72
CA GLU A 76 24.48 -29.25 13.99
C GLU A 76 23.41 -30.28 13.70
N CYS A 77 22.15 -29.88 13.81
CA CYS A 77 20.98 -30.72 13.51
C CYS A 77 19.91 -29.86 12.84
N ARG A 78 19.42 -30.30 11.69
CA ARG A 78 18.38 -29.58 10.96
C ARG A 78 17.00 -30.07 11.39
N VAL A 79 16.16 -29.13 11.80
CA VAL A 79 14.76 -29.34 12.11
C VAL A 79 13.93 -28.86 10.92
N ASN A 80 13.07 -29.73 10.40
CA ASN A 80 12.26 -29.43 9.23
C ASN A 80 10.77 -29.55 9.57
N ARG A 81 10.00 -28.54 9.18
CA ARG A 81 8.54 -28.54 9.15
C ARG A 81 7.87 -28.99 10.46
N VAL A 82 8.29 -28.42 11.59
CA VAL A 82 7.66 -28.65 12.89
C VAL A 82 6.49 -27.70 13.07
N ALA A 83 5.33 -28.24 13.43
CA ALA A 83 4.15 -27.43 13.74
C ALA A 83 4.34 -26.71 15.08
N LEU A 84 4.26 -25.38 15.08
CA LEU A 84 4.21 -24.55 16.27
C LEU A 84 2.78 -24.00 16.44
N PRO A 85 2.21 -24.04 17.65
CA PRO A 85 0.91 -23.44 17.92
C PRO A 85 0.95 -21.91 17.72
N SER A 86 -0.16 -21.37 17.23
CA SER A 86 -0.39 -19.92 17.17
C SER A 86 -1.30 -19.46 18.31
N LEU A 87 -1.63 -18.17 18.38
CA LEU A 87 -2.62 -17.63 19.32
C LEU A 87 -4.05 -18.17 19.06
N TRP A 88 -4.34 -18.60 17.83
CA TRP A 88 -5.65 -19.12 17.46
C TRP A 88 -5.57 -20.65 17.39
N ASP A 89 -6.49 -21.34 18.07
CA ASP A 89 -6.44 -22.80 18.27
C ASP A 89 -6.39 -23.60 16.96
N ASP A 90 -7.04 -23.08 15.90
CA ASP A 90 -7.16 -23.77 14.60
C ASP A 90 -5.97 -23.53 13.66
N TYR A 91 -5.00 -22.69 14.05
CA TYR A 91 -3.89 -22.28 13.19
C TYR A 91 -2.54 -22.69 13.77
N HIS A 92 -1.67 -23.21 12.91
CA HIS A 92 -0.31 -23.61 13.27
C HIS A 92 0.71 -23.04 12.31
N PHE A 93 1.87 -22.63 12.82
CA PHE A 93 3.00 -22.25 12.00
C PHE A 93 3.87 -23.46 11.68
N VAL A 94 4.48 -23.46 10.50
CA VAL A 94 5.44 -24.46 10.06
C VAL A 94 6.84 -23.88 10.25
N PHE A 95 7.58 -24.42 11.22
CA PHE A 95 8.92 -23.98 11.59
C PHE A 95 10.00 -24.90 11.01
N SER A 96 11.06 -24.31 10.45
CA SER A 96 12.29 -25.03 10.11
C SER A 96 13.50 -24.20 10.52
N ALA A 97 14.55 -24.86 11.00
CA ALA A 97 15.80 -24.20 11.40
C ALA A 97 16.97 -25.18 11.49
N THR A 98 18.18 -24.64 11.47
CA THR A 98 19.42 -25.38 11.78
C THR A 98 19.79 -25.13 13.23
N VAL A 99 19.68 -26.14 14.07
CA VAL A 99 20.01 -26.08 15.51
C VAL A 99 21.49 -26.37 15.70
N ARG A 100 22.18 -25.50 16.45
CA ARG A 100 23.60 -25.66 16.82
C ARG A 100 23.71 -25.67 18.33
N TRP A 101 24.59 -26.52 18.86
CA TRP A 101 24.80 -26.59 20.30
C TRP A 101 26.26 -26.80 20.68
N CYS A 102 26.56 -26.49 21.94
CA CYS A 102 27.80 -26.85 22.60
C CYS A 102 27.53 -27.36 24.03
N SER A 103 28.36 -28.28 24.51
CA SER A 103 28.28 -28.76 25.89
C SER A 103 28.52 -27.60 26.86
N ALA A 104 27.73 -27.54 27.93
CA ALA A 104 27.94 -26.54 28.96
C ALA A 104 29.06 -27.02 29.90
N GLU A 105 30.20 -26.33 29.93
CA GLU A 105 31.30 -26.65 30.84
C GLU A 105 30.88 -26.47 32.31
N GLY A 106 31.13 -27.48 33.14
CA GLY A 106 30.88 -27.44 34.58
C GLY A 106 31.13 -28.80 35.27
N PRO A 107 31.77 -28.83 36.45
CA PRO A 107 32.02 -30.07 37.17
C PRO A 107 30.70 -30.68 37.65
N GLY A 108 30.48 -31.97 37.36
CA GLY A 108 29.31 -32.73 37.82
C GLY A 108 28.16 -32.90 36.81
N ARG A 109 28.33 -32.48 35.55
CA ARG A 109 27.34 -32.74 34.49
C ARG A 109 27.53 -34.13 33.90
N GLY A 110 26.51 -34.98 34.02
CA GLY A 110 26.49 -36.32 33.42
C GLY A 110 26.53 -36.27 31.89
N THR A 111 27.00 -37.36 31.28
CA THR A 111 27.02 -37.52 29.82
C THR A 111 25.59 -37.60 29.27
N VAL A 112 25.21 -36.65 28.41
CA VAL A 112 23.93 -36.69 27.71
C VAL A 112 24.01 -37.70 26.57
N LEU A 113 23.13 -38.70 26.57
CA LEU A 113 23.13 -39.78 25.56
C LEU A 113 22.68 -39.30 24.17
N ASN A 114 21.76 -38.32 24.11
CA ASN A 114 21.29 -37.70 22.87
C ASN A 114 21.29 -36.17 22.99
N PRO A 115 22.44 -35.50 22.76
CA PRO A 115 22.54 -34.06 22.88
C PRO A 115 21.76 -33.30 21.79
N ALA A 116 21.56 -33.91 20.62
CA ALA A 116 20.79 -33.31 19.52
C ALA A 116 19.30 -33.15 19.88
N GLY A 117 18.68 -34.21 20.42
CA GLY A 117 17.27 -34.16 20.84
C GLY A 117 17.01 -33.11 21.92
N LEU A 118 17.92 -33.00 22.90
CA LEU A 118 17.82 -32.02 23.98
C LEU A 118 18.03 -30.57 23.45
N ALA A 119 18.93 -30.38 22.48
CA ALA A 119 19.13 -29.08 21.84
C ALA A 119 17.91 -28.65 21.01
N VAL A 120 17.30 -29.59 20.28
CA VAL A 120 16.07 -29.34 19.50
C VAL A 120 14.91 -29.00 20.42
N ASP A 121 14.69 -29.75 21.50
CA ASP A 121 13.64 -29.47 22.49
C ASP A 121 13.79 -28.08 23.12
N ALA A 122 15.02 -27.70 23.49
CA ALA A 122 15.30 -26.37 24.05
C ALA A 122 15.04 -25.21 23.06
N VAL A 123 15.28 -25.43 21.75
CA VAL A 123 14.95 -24.45 20.71
C VAL A 123 13.45 -24.41 20.46
N LEU A 124 12.80 -25.56 20.31
CA LEU A 124 11.36 -25.66 20.05
C LEU A 124 10.53 -25.12 21.22
N GLY A 125 10.93 -25.38 22.48
CA GLY A 125 10.28 -24.83 23.66
C GLY A 125 10.34 -23.30 23.70
N ARG A 126 11.48 -22.70 23.32
CA ARG A 126 11.59 -21.23 23.19
C ARG A 126 10.77 -20.69 22.03
N ALA A 127 10.81 -21.35 20.87
CA ALA A 127 10.05 -20.95 19.69
C ALA A 127 8.54 -20.97 19.98
N ARG A 128 8.07 -22.05 20.63
CA ARG A 128 6.69 -22.22 21.07
C ARG A 128 6.23 -21.12 22.02
N ALA A 129 7.04 -20.78 23.03
CA ALA A 129 6.71 -19.75 24.01
C ALA A 129 6.50 -18.35 23.40
N ILE A 130 7.08 -18.10 22.22
CA ILE A 130 6.89 -16.87 21.44
C ILE A 130 5.69 -17.02 20.49
N ALA A 131 5.61 -18.14 19.75
CA ALA A 131 4.58 -18.37 18.74
C ALA A 131 3.15 -18.42 19.30
N GLU A 132 2.94 -19.01 20.49
CA GLU A 132 1.61 -19.10 21.14
C GLU A 132 0.98 -17.74 21.45
N LYS A 133 1.79 -16.66 21.50
CA LYS A 133 1.33 -15.31 21.85
C LYS A 133 1.11 -14.44 20.62
N ARG A 134 1.10 -15.02 19.42
CA ARG A 134 1.15 -14.29 18.15
C ARG A 134 0.02 -14.75 17.23
N GLU A 135 -0.63 -13.77 16.61
CA GLU A 135 -1.67 -14.01 15.62
C GLU A 135 -1.08 -14.60 14.34
N PRO A 136 -1.81 -15.52 13.66
CA PRO A 136 -1.31 -16.20 12.47
C PRO A 136 -1.14 -15.27 11.25
N GLY A 137 -1.80 -14.12 11.22
CA GLY A 137 -1.76 -13.18 10.09
C GLY A 137 -0.43 -12.45 9.87
N HIS A 138 0.55 -12.58 10.76
CA HIS A 138 1.84 -11.86 10.69
C HIS A 138 3.05 -12.81 10.75
N ALA A 139 3.01 -13.94 10.04
CA ALA A 139 4.06 -14.96 10.04
C ALA A 139 5.47 -14.40 9.73
N SER A 140 5.59 -13.49 8.75
CA SER A 140 6.87 -12.87 8.38
C SER A 140 7.50 -12.06 9.51
N LEU A 141 6.67 -11.33 10.29
CA LEU A 141 7.16 -10.56 11.44
C LEU A 141 7.64 -11.50 12.55
N LEU A 142 6.87 -12.56 12.80
CA LEU A 142 7.23 -13.59 13.77
C LEU A 142 8.52 -14.32 13.39
N GLN A 143 8.76 -14.57 12.09
CA GLN A 143 10.02 -15.15 11.63
C GLN A 143 11.23 -14.29 12.04
N HIS A 144 11.15 -12.97 11.88
CA HIS A 144 12.23 -12.06 12.29
C HIS A 144 12.41 -12.01 13.81
N GLU A 145 11.31 -12.04 14.57
CA GLU A 145 11.35 -12.09 16.04
C GLU A 145 12.01 -13.38 16.54
N LEU A 146 11.60 -14.53 15.99
CA LEU A 146 12.23 -15.83 16.27
C LEU A 146 13.70 -15.84 15.87
N GLY A 147 14.03 -15.24 14.73
CA GLY A 147 15.40 -15.01 14.28
C GLY A 147 16.25 -14.36 15.38
N GLY A 148 15.81 -13.22 15.90
CA GLY A 148 16.53 -12.51 16.96
C GLY A 148 16.56 -13.24 18.31
N ALA A 149 15.49 -13.96 18.66
CA ALA A 149 15.37 -14.66 19.94
C ALA A 149 16.20 -15.95 19.98
N LEU A 150 16.21 -16.73 18.90
CA LEU A 150 16.85 -18.04 18.83
C LEU A 150 18.32 -17.99 18.38
N SER A 151 18.78 -16.87 17.81
CA SER A 151 20.20 -16.67 17.42
C SER A 151 21.17 -16.64 18.61
N ARG A 152 20.69 -16.55 19.86
CA ARG A 152 21.55 -16.51 21.05
C ARG A 152 21.74 -17.92 21.62
N MET A 153 22.99 -18.22 21.93
CA MET A 153 23.39 -19.44 22.63
C MET A 153 22.88 -19.40 24.07
N CYS A 154 21.78 -20.12 24.36
CA CYS A 154 21.15 -20.15 25.68
C CYS A 154 21.22 -21.56 26.27
N PRO A 155 21.33 -21.70 27.61
CA PRO A 155 21.28 -23.00 28.25
C PRO A 155 19.92 -23.67 28.04
N ASP A 156 19.93 -24.99 27.96
CA ASP A 156 18.72 -25.80 28.01
C ASP A 156 18.14 -25.87 29.43
N SER A 157 16.94 -26.42 29.58
CA SER A 157 16.24 -26.53 30.87
C SER A 157 16.98 -27.38 31.91
N THR A 158 17.78 -28.36 31.45
CA THR A 158 18.59 -29.20 32.34
C THR A 158 19.98 -28.61 32.61
N GLY A 159 20.36 -27.57 31.87
CA GLY A 159 21.63 -26.88 31.96
C GLY A 159 22.83 -27.70 31.48
N HIS A 160 22.63 -28.82 30.80
CA HIS A 160 23.71 -29.68 30.28
C HIS A 160 24.32 -29.16 28.98
N LEU A 161 23.56 -28.42 28.17
CA LEU A 161 24.01 -27.88 26.89
C LEU A 161 23.57 -26.44 26.71
N ARG A 162 24.21 -25.75 25.76
CA ARG A 162 23.73 -24.46 25.26
C ARG A 162 23.37 -24.62 23.78
N ALA A 163 22.19 -24.14 23.40
CA ALA A 163 21.65 -24.27 22.05
C ALA A 163 21.28 -22.91 21.45
N MET A 164 21.44 -22.81 20.13
CA MET A 164 20.96 -21.72 19.29
C MET A 164 20.35 -22.29 18.00
N ALA A 165 19.64 -21.46 17.26
CA ALA A 165 19.18 -21.79 15.91
C ALA A 165 19.61 -20.74 14.89
N GLU A 166 20.01 -21.21 13.72
CA GLU A 166 20.34 -20.45 12.51
C GLU A 166 19.37 -20.85 11.39
N ASP A 167 19.34 -20.09 10.29
CA ASP A 167 18.50 -20.35 9.11
C ASP A 167 17.01 -20.60 9.41
N ILE A 168 16.44 -19.74 10.25
CA ILE A 168 15.05 -19.88 10.70
C ILE A 168 14.08 -19.47 9.59
N SER A 169 13.22 -20.41 9.22
CA SER A 169 12.03 -20.16 8.40
C SER A 169 10.76 -20.47 9.19
N LEU A 170 9.77 -19.60 9.05
CA LEU A 170 8.46 -19.76 9.65
C LEU A 170 7.42 -19.38 8.61
N THR A 171 6.56 -20.32 8.25
CA THR A 171 5.49 -20.10 7.27
C THR A 171 4.16 -20.56 7.83
N LEU A 172 3.07 -19.94 7.42
CA LEU A 172 1.73 -20.48 7.62
C LEU A 172 1.42 -21.44 6.46
N PRO A 173 0.63 -22.53 6.65
CA PRO A 173 0.11 -23.30 5.53
C PRO A 173 -0.61 -22.41 4.52
N ASP A 174 -0.42 -22.66 3.22
CA ASP A 174 -0.97 -21.81 2.15
C ASP A 174 -2.50 -21.68 2.25
N ASP A 175 -3.21 -22.79 2.54
CA ASP A 175 -4.66 -22.82 2.73
C ASP A 175 -5.13 -21.89 3.87
N ASP A 176 -4.36 -21.82 4.95
CA ASP A 176 -4.66 -20.99 6.11
C ASP A 176 -4.37 -19.52 5.82
N GLN A 177 -3.28 -19.24 5.11
CA GLN A 177 -2.93 -17.88 4.66
C GLN A 177 -4.03 -17.31 3.75
N GLU A 178 -4.48 -18.08 2.75
CA GLU A 178 -5.56 -17.67 1.86
C GLU A 178 -6.87 -17.39 2.62
N ARG A 179 -7.19 -18.22 3.63
CA ARG A 179 -8.38 -18.01 4.46
C ARG A 179 -8.28 -16.72 5.26
N LEU A 180 -7.13 -16.43 5.86
CA LEU A 180 -6.90 -15.19 6.61
C LEU A 180 -6.98 -13.96 5.70
N ASP A 181 -6.42 -14.04 4.50
CA ASP A 181 -6.46 -12.95 3.53
C ASP A 181 -7.90 -12.68 3.06
N ARG A 182 -8.69 -13.74 2.84
CA ARG A 182 -10.12 -13.60 2.53
C ARG A 182 -10.89 -12.95 3.67
N LEU A 183 -10.67 -13.37 4.92
CA LEU A 183 -11.31 -12.77 6.09
C LEU A 183 -10.90 -11.31 6.30
N ALA A 184 -9.64 -10.97 6.01
CA ALA A 184 -9.17 -9.59 6.03
C ALA A 184 -9.85 -8.75 4.94
N GLY A 185 -10.05 -9.32 3.75
CA GLY A 185 -10.82 -8.69 2.67
C GLY A 185 -12.26 -8.38 3.09
N ILE A 186 -12.99 -9.38 3.59
CA ILE A 186 -14.39 -9.22 4.04
C ILE A 186 -14.50 -8.12 5.11
N ARG A 187 -13.60 -8.10 6.10
CA ARG A 187 -13.61 -7.06 7.14
C ARG A 187 -13.37 -5.66 6.59
N LYS A 188 -12.50 -5.51 5.59
CA LYS A 188 -12.26 -4.22 4.92
C LYS A 188 -13.50 -3.79 4.12
N ASP A 189 -14.10 -4.70 3.39
CA ASP A 189 -15.29 -4.43 2.59
C ASP A 189 -16.49 -4.04 3.46
N GLU A 190 -16.68 -4.74 4.58
CA GLU A 190 -17.69 -4.40 5.59
C GLU A 190 -17.45 -3.00 6.17
N ALA A 191 -16.20 -2.67 6.54
CA ALA A 191 -15.86 -1.34 7.05
C ALA A 191 -16.13 -0.24 6.02
N VAL A 192 -15.80 -0.47 4.75
CA VAL A 192 -16.11 0.45 3.64
C VAL A 192 -17.61 0.61 3.48
N TRP A 193 -18.35 -0.50 3.47
CA TRP A 193 -19.80 -0.49 3.33
C TRP A 193 -20.48 0.25 4.49
N GLU A 194 -20.06 0.01 5.72
CA GLU A 194 -20.58 0.71 6.89
C GLU A 194 -20.32 2.22 6.80
N HIS A 195 -19.12 2.61 6.39
CA HIS A 195 -18.76 4.01 6.23
C HIS A 195 -19.64 4.67 5.15
N GLN A 196 -19.83 4.00 4.01
CA GLN A 196 -20.69 4.49 2.94
C GLN A 196 -22.15 4.61 3.39
N ARG A 197 -22.67 3.60 4.09
CA ARG A 197 -24.03 3.62 4.64
C ARG A 197 -24.21 4.77 5.64
N LYS A 198 -23.26 4.95 6.57
CA LYS A 198 -23.26 6.05 7.55
C LYS A 198 -23.16 7.41 6.85
N TYR A 199 -22.37 7.53 5.80
CA TYR A 199 -22.27 8.74 4.98
C TYR A 199 -23.60 9.07 4.32
N GLU A 200 -24.26 8.10 3.67
CA GLU A 200 -25.57 8.29 3.04
C GLU A 200 -26.66 8.65 4.05
N GLN A 201 -26.70 7.95 5.19
CA GLN A 201 -27.64 8.27 6.27
C GLN A 201 -27.41 9.68 6.82
N SER A 202 -26.15 10.06 7.05
CA SER A 202 -25.80 11.40 7.52
C SER A 202 -26.15 12.47 6.48
N LYS A 203 -25.97 12.19 5.19
CA LYS A 203 -26.37 13.08 4.10
C LYS A 203 -27.89 13.24 4.04
N ARG A 204 -28.66 12.15 4.16
CA ARG A 204 -30.13 12.20 4.19
C ARG A 204 -30.63 13.00 5.39
N ARG A 205 -30.04 12.76 6.57
CA ARG A 205 -30.36 13.50 7.78
C ARG A 205 -30.04 14.99 7.64
N TYR A 206 -28.84 15.34 7.17
CA TYR A 206 -28.47 16.74 6.90
C TYR A 206 -29.43 17.40 5.91
N LEU A 207 -29.73 16.73 4.79
CA LEU A 207 -30.66 17.29 3.81
C LEU A 207 -32.09 17.40 4.34
N GLY A 208 -32.58 16.44 5.13
CA GLY A 208 -33.94 16.48 5.68
C GLY A 208 -34.09 17.43 6.86
N GLU A 209 -33.23 17.30 7.87
CA GLU A 209 -33.36 18.01 9.14
C GLU A 209 -32.75 19.41 9.14
N ASP A 210 -31.71 19.67 8.33
CA ASP A 210 -31.04 20.99 8.29
C ASP A 210 -31.39 21.79 7.03
N VAL A 211 -31.42 21.16 5.85
CA VAL A 211 -31.62 21.88 4.57
C VAL A 211 -33.09 22.04 4.22
N LEU A 212 -33.83 20.93 4.15
CA LEU A 212 -35.20 20.90 3.66
C LEU A 212 -36.25 20.99 4.77
N LYS A 213 -35.85 21.30 6.01
CA LYS A 213 -36.74 21.44 7.17
C LYS A 213 -37.82 22.50 6.95
N ASP A 214 -37.45 23.62 6.36
CA ASP A 214 -38.35 24.69 5.98
C ASP A 214 -37.80 25.43 4.75
N THR A 215 -38.67 26.16 4.05
CA THR A 215 -38.29 26.90 2.84
C THR A 215 -37.18 27.93 3.11
N GLY A 216 -37.09 28.49 4.33
CA GLY A 216 -36.04 29.45 4.69
C GLY A 216 -34.66 28.80 4.77
N SER A 217 -34.57 27.63 5.38
CA SER A 217 -33.35 26.82 5.51
C SER A 217 -32.86 26.35 4.13
N ALA A 218 -33.78 25.97 3.24
CA ALA A 218 -33.45 25.61 1.86
C ALA A 218 -32.91 26.81 1.06
N VAL A 219 -33.47 28.01 1.26
CA VAL A 219 -33.00 29.25 0.65
C VAL A 219 -31.59 29.62 1.14
N VAL A 220 -31.32 29.54 2.44
CA VAL A 220 -29.99 29.81 3.02
C VAL A 220 -28.96 28.81 2.50
N TRP A 221 -29.33 27.53 2.44
CA TRP A 221 -28.47 26.50 1.86
C TRP A 221 -28.19 26.74 0.38
N TRP A 222 -29.22 27.11 -0.40
CA TRP A 222 -29.07 27.43 -1.83
C TRP A 222 -28.15 28.61 -2.09
N LEU A 223 -28.27 29.68 -1.29
CA LEU A 223 -27.37 30.83 -1.32
C LEU A 223 -25.93 30.44 -1.01
N THR A 224 -25.74 29.64 0.03
CA THR A 224 -24.40 29.17 0.44
C THR A 224 -23.79 28.28 -0.65
N LYS A 225 -24.60 27.51 -1.38
CA LYS A 225 -24.12 26.64 -2.47
C LYS A 225 -23.94 27.32 -3.82
N ASN A 226 -24.60 28.45 -4.06
CA ASN A 226 -24.57 29.20 -5.31
C ASN A 226 -23.92 30.58 -5.11
N ASP A 227 -22.82 30.68 -4.37
CA ASP A 227 -22.01 31.91 -4.20
C ASP A 227 -22.86 33.18 -3.91
N GLU A 228 -23.88 33.07 -3.06
CA GLU A 228 -24.74 34.18 -2.63
C GLU A 228 -25.52 34.89 -3.77
N HIS A 229 -25.81 34.21 -4.88
CA HIS A 229 -26.61 34.77 -5.98
C HIS A 229 -28.08 34.99 -5.58
N VAL A 230 -28.38 36.15 -4.98
CA VAL A 230 -29.71 36.50 -4.44
C VAL A 230 -30.79 36.51 -5.51
N ALA A 231 -30.55 37.14 -6.67
CA ALA A 231 -31.55 37.24 -7.74
C ALA A 231 -32.00 35.85 -8.25
N LYS A 232 -31.05 34.92 -8.41
CA LYS A 232 -31.34 33.54 -8.80
C LYS A 232 -32.10 32.81 -7.70
N THR A 233 -31.70 32.99 -6.45
CA THR A 233 -32.38 32.37 -5.29
C THR A 233 -33.84 32.80 -5.16
N VAL A 234 -34.14 34.08 -5.39
CA VAL A 234 -35.53 34.58 -5.37
C VAL A 234 -36.34 33.98 -6.52
N ALA A 235 -35.74 33.81 -7.70
CA ALA A 235 -36.40 33.15 -8.83
C ALA A 235 -36.67 31.65 -8.56
N ASP A 236 -35.75 30.95 -7.89
CA ASP A 236 -35.88 29.53 -7.55
C ASP A 236 -36.73 29.27 -6.29
N LEU A 237 -37.18 30.33 -5.59
CA LEU A 237 -37.90 30.24 -4.32
C LEU A 237 -39.19 29.37 -4.39
N PRO A 238 -40.02 29.45 -5.45
CA PRO A 238 -41.18 28.56 -5.60
C PRO A 238 -40.77 27.07 -5.71
N LEU A 239 -39.66 26.78 -6.42
CA LEU A 239 -39.14 25.41 -6.58
C LEU A 239 -38.58 24.86 -5.26
N LEU A 240 -37.86 25.70 -4.51
CA LEU A 240 -37.38 25.33 -3.17
C LEU A 240 -38.55 25.04 -2.23
N ALA A 241 -39.62 25.85 -2.27
CA ALA A 241 -40.82 25.61 -1.48
C ALA A 241 -41.52 24.30 -1.87
N GLN A 242 -41.59 23.97 -3.15
CA GLN A 242 -42.12 22.70 -3.63
C GLN A 242 -41.28 21.52 -3.13
N LEU A 243 -39.95 21.62 -3.19
CA LEU A 243 -39.04 20.57 -2.71
C LEU A 243 -39.14 20.35 -1.19
N THR A 244 -39.21 21.43 -0.40
CA THR A 244 -39.40 21.32 1.05
C THR A 244 -40.77 20.76 1.40
N SER A 245 -41.80 21.13 0.65
CA SER A 245 -43.16 20.63 0.86
C SER A 245 -43.25 19.12 0.56
N ALA A 246 -42.64 18.69 -0.54
CA ALA A 246 -42.54 17.28 -0.91
C ALA A 246 -41.66 16.46 0.05
N ALA A 247 -40.61 17.05 0.63
CA ALA A 247 -39.72 16.37 1.57
C ALA A 247 -40.34 16.15 2.96
N ASN A 248 -41.32 16.95 3.35
CA ASN A 248 -41.96 16.91 4.67
C ASN A 248 -43.43 16.46 4.62
N ASP A 249 -43.94 16.04 3.46
CA ASP A 249 -45.36 15.72 3.24
C ASP A 249 -46.32 16.85 3.71
N THR A 250 -45.97 18.11 3.40
CA THR A 250 -46.78 19.29 3.75
C THR A 250 -47.29 20.01 2.50
N ASP A 251 -48.38 20.77 2.63
CA ASP A 251 -48.88 21.61 1.53
C ASP A 251 -47.98 22.81 1.23
N ILE A 252 -47.94 23.23 -0.04
CA ILE A 252 -47.19 24.39 -0.49
C ILE A 252 -47.92 25.67 -0.04
N PRO A 253 -47.23 26.68 0.53
CA PRO A 253 -47.87 27.94 0.90
C PRO A 253 -48.57 28.62 -0.29
N GLU A 254 -49.83 29.01 -0.11
CA GLU A 254 -50.71 29.61 -1.16
C GLU A 254 -50.05 30.77 -1.91
N ARG A 255 -49.32 31.64 -1.19
CA ARG A 255 -48.57 32.77 -1.79
C ARG A 255 -47.48 32.37 -2.79
N LEU A 256 -46.99 31.13 -2.72
CA LEU A 256 -45.96 30.58 -3.60
C LEU A 256 -46.55 29.68 -4.69
N LEU A 257 -47.77 29.16 -4.48
CA LEU A 257 -48.51 28.40 -5.49
C LEU A 257 -48.78 29.24 -6.74
N GLU A 258 -49.11 30.52 -6.58
CA GLU A 258 -49.33 31.47 -7.69
C GLU A 258 -48.06 31.78 -8.50
N MET A 259 -46.88 31.56 -7.91
CA MET A 259 -45.59 31.82 -8.54
C MET A 259 -44.93 30.57 -9.12
N LEU A 260 -45.49 29.39 -8.88
CA LEU A 260 -45.01 28.18 -9.55
C LEU A 260 -45.25 28.33 -11.05
N PRO A 261 -44.28 27.94 -11.89
CA PRO A 261 -44.55 27.83 -13.32
C PRO A 261 -45.77 26.91 -13.48
N HIS A 262 -46.84 27.40 -14.11
CA HIS A 262 -48.03 26.60 -14.37
C HIS A 262 -47.58 25.29 -15.00
N ARG A 263 -47.73 24.20 -14.26
CA ARG A 263 -47.71 22.87 -14.85
C ARG A 263 -48.80 22.92 -15.92
N PRO A 264 -48.51 22.64 -17.20
CA PRO A 264 -49.59 22.52 -18.17
C PRO A 264 -50.57 21.51 -17.57
N GLU A 265 -51.76 21.99 -17.20
CA GLU A 265 -52.86 21.11 -16.87
C GLU A 265 -52.97 20.14 -18.04
N GLU A 266 -52.84 18.83 -17.79
CA GLU A 266 -53.28 17.87 -18.78
C GLU A 266 -54.74 18.21 -19.07
N PRO A 267 -55.08 18.60 -20.30
CA PRO A 267 -56.46 18.91 -20.63
C PRO A 267 -57.28 17.67 -20.33
N GLY A 268 -58.30 17.85 -19.49
CA GLY A 268 -59.31 16.85 -19.22
C GLY A 268 -59.78 16.20 -20.52
N THR A 269 -59.90 14.88 -20.45
CA THR A 269 -60.35 13.99 -21.51
C THR A 269 -61.54 14.57 -22.30
N PRO A 270 -61.42 14.80 -23.61
CA PRO A 270 -62.53 14.68 -24.52
C PRO A 270 -62.48 13.27 -25.12
N ASP A 271 -63.44 12.45 -24.73
CA ASP A 271 -63.82 11.27 -25.51
C ASP A 271 -64.24 11.74 -26.91
N THR A 272 -63.38 11.55 -27.92
CA THR A 272 -63.77 11.24 -29.31
C THR A 272 -62.55 11.02 -30.20
N GLY A 273 -62.47 9.83 -30.80
CA GLY A 273 -61.67 9.58 -32.00
C GLY A 273 -60.38 8.81 -31.74
N THR A 274 -60.41 7.52 -32.10
CA THR A 274 -59.23 6.68 -32.30
C THR A 274 -58.29 7.30 -33.33
N GLU A 275 -57.29 8.05 -32.88
CA GLU A 275 -56.02 8.24 -33.57
C GLU A 275 -54.93 7.49 -32.77
N PRO A 276 -53.98 6.78 -33.42
CA PRO A 276 -52.92 6.09 -32.70
C PRO A 276 -52.10 7.13 -31.92
N ALA A 277 -52.15 7.03 -30.59
CA ALA A 277 -51.33 7.82 -29.70
C ALA A 277 -49.87 7.76 -30.17
N ALA A 278 -49.27 8.93 -30.42
CA ALA A 278 -47.84 9.05 -30.64
C ALA A 278 -47.12 8.40 -29.44
N PRO A 279 -46.07 7.59 -29.67
CA PRO A 279 -45.36 6.95 -28.57
C PRO A 279 -44.83 8.02 -27.61
N PRO A 280 -44.82 7.76 -26.29
CA PRO A 280 -44.31 8.69 -25.30
C PRO A 280 -42.87 9.11 -25.67
N PRO A 281 -42.45 10.35 -25.35
CA PRO A 281 -41.09 10.80 -25.60
C PRO A 281 -40.13 9.83 -24.92
N ARG A 282 -39.32 9.13 -25.74
CA ARG A 282 -38.31 8.19 -25.24
C ARG A 282 -37.32 8.99 -24.38
N GLU A 283 -37.02 8.49 -23.19
CA GLU A 283 -35.89 9.01 -22.41
C GLU A 283 -34.63 8.93 -23.29
N PRO A 284 -33.81 10.00 -23.35
CA PRO A 284 -32.63 10.03 -24.19
C PRO A 284 -31.69 8.90 -23.79
N SER A 285 -31.38 8.01 -24.75
CA SER A 285 -30.43 6.92 -24.55
C SER A 285 -29.01 7.47 -24.34
N ALA A 286 -28.12 6.65 -23.78
CA ALA A 286 -26.68 6.93 -23.79
C ALA A 286 -26.15 7.20 -25.22
N ALA A 287 -26.77 6.59 -26.24
CA ALA A 287 -26.47 6.87 -27.64
C ALA A 287 -26.86 8.29 -28.07
N ASP A 288 -27.98 8.83 -27.56
CA ASP A 288 -28.43 10.18 -27.86
C ASP A 288 -27.49 11.22 -27.22
N HIS A 289 -27.04 10.97 -25.99
CA HIS A 289 -26.03 11.79 -25.33
C HIS A 289 -24.68 11.76 -26.05
N LEU A 290 -24.23 10.59 -26.52
CA LEU A 290 -23.00 10.48 -27.29
C LEU A 290 -23.13 11.16 -28.66
N SER A 291 -24.32 11.14 -29.28
CA SER A 291 -24.60 11.88 -30.51
C SER A 291 -24.45 13.38 -30.30
N GLY A 292 -25.08 13.92 -29.24
CA GLY A 292 -24.95 15.34 -28.89
C GLY A 292 -23.51 15.74 -28.57
N PHE A 293 -22.72 14.87 -27.93
CA PHE A 293 -21.30 15.09 -27.72
C PHE A 293 -20.51 15.17 -29.05
N PHE A 294 -20.79 14.27 -30.00
CA PHE A 294 -20.12 14.31 -31.30
C PHE A 294 -20.47 15.54 -32.12
N GLU A 295 -21.73 15.98 -32.07
CA GLU A 295 -22.20 17.21 -32.71
C GLU A 295 -21.52 18.45 -32.11
N ALA A 296 -21.44 18.53 -30.78
CA ALA A 296 -20.75 19.63 -30.09
C ALA A 296 -19.25 19.70 -30.42
N MET A 297 -18.63 18.55 -30.71
CA MET A 297 -17.23 18.45 -31.12
C MET A 297 -17.02 18.66 -32.63
N GLY A 298 -18.10 18.83 -33.41
CA GLY A 298 -18.05 19.08 -34.85
C GLY A 298 -17.79 17.84 -35.71
N PHE A 299 -18.04 16.63 -35.20
CA PHE A 299 -17.93 15.39 -35.98
C PHE A 299 -19.18 15.18 -36.84
N THR A 300 -19.01 15.14 -38.16
CA THR A 300 -20.09 14.85 -39.12
C THR A 300 -20.52 13.39 -39.07
N GLU A 301 -21.72 13.06 -39.57
CA GLU A 301 -22.24 11.67 -39.56
C GLU A 301 -21.34 10.66 -40.29
N ASP A 302 -20.64 11.09 -41.33
CA ASP A 302 -19.73 10.24 -42.13
C ASP A 302 -18.28 10.19 -41.60
N ASP A 303 -18.01 10.65 -40.38
CA ASP A 303 -16.66 10.63 -39.83
C ASP A 303 -16.32 9.26 -39.21
N ASP A 304 -15.37 8.54 -39.81
CA ASP A 304 -14.85 7.25 -39.32
C ASP A 304 -14.39 7.32 -37.84
N ARG A 305 -14.04 8.51 -37.33
CA ARG A 305 -13.66 8.74 -35.94
C ARG A 305 -14.83 8.53 -34.97
N ARG A 306 -16.09 8.75 -35.37
CA ARG A 306 -17.28 8.50 -34.54
C ARG A 306 -17.42 7.00 -34.23
N ALA A 307 -17.26 6.16 -35.24
CA ALA A 307 -17.30 4.71 -35.09
C ALA A 307 -16.15 4.19 -34.21
N MET A 308 -14.92 4.73 -34.41
CA MET A 308 -13.76 4.34 -33.60
C MET A 308 -13.95 4.69 -32.11
N LEU A 309 -14.42 5.91 -31.82
CA LEU A 309 -14.67 6.37 -30.45
C LEU A 309 -15.82 5.58 -29.81
N ALA A 310 -16.91 5.32 -30.54
CA ALA A 310 -18.02 4.48 -30.06
C ALA A 310 -17.56 3.05 -29.70
N ARG A 311 -16.63 2.46 -30.47
CA ARG A 311 -15.99 1.17 -30.13
C ARG A 311 -15.10 1.21 -28.89
N GLN A 312 -14.53 2.37 -28.55
CA GLN A 312 -13.74 2.53 -27.34
C GLN A 312 -14.64 2.72 -26.10
N PHE A 313 -15.69 3.52 -26.24
CA PHE A 313 -16.68 3.72 -25.18
C PHE A 313 -17.44 2.43 -24.86
N SER A 314 -17.90 1.69 -25.86
CA SER A 314 -18.55 0.37 -25.66
C SER A 314 -17.64 -0.60 -24.90
N ARG A 315 -16.36 -0.74 -25.28
CA ARG A 315 -15.40 -1.59 -24.55
C ARG A 315 -15.21 -1.20 -23.08
N LEU A 316 -15.20 0.11 -22.78
CA LEU A 316 -15.12 0.59 -21.39
C LEU A 316 -16.42 0.31 -20.62
N ILE A 317 -17.57 0.42 -21.28
CA ILE A 317 -18.89 0.17 -20.68
C ILE A 317 -19.11 -1.33 -20.41
N GLU A 318 -18.61 -2.20 -21.29
CA GLU A 318 -18.60 -3.66 -21.11
C GLU A 318 -17.78 -4.09 -19.89
N GLN A 319 -16.63 -3.45 -19.63
CA GLN A 319 -15.82 -3.71 -18.42
C GLN A 319 -16.57 -3.39 -17.11
N HIS A 320 -17.63 -2.59 -17.19
CA HIS A 320 -18.48 -2.23 -16.04
C HIS A 320 -19.83 -3.00 -16.05
N ASN A 321 -19.92 -4.11 -16.80
CA ASN A 321 -21.09 -5.01 -16.89
C ASN A 321 -22.39 -4.35 -17.42
N ARG A 322 -22.29 -3.31 -18.27
CA ARG A 322 -23.46 -2.66 -18.89
C ARG A 322 -23.58 -2.99 -20.38
N HIS A 323 -23.79 -4.27 -20.68
CA HIS A 323 -23.77 -4.80 -22.05
C HIS A 323 -24.86 -4.22 -22.97
N GLU A 324 -26.07 -3.99 -22.46
CA GLU A 324 -27.18 -3.42 -23.26
C GLU A 324 -26.85 -2.01 -23.78
N THR A 325 -26.20 -1.18 -22.96
CA THR A 325 -25.79 0.17 -23.35
C THR A 325 -24.63 0.14 -24.34
N ALA A 326 -23.69 -0.80 -24.19
CA ALA A 326 -22.59 -0.96 -25.13
C ALA A 326 -23.08 -1.41 -26.52
N GLU A 327 -24.06 -2.31 -26.56
CA GLU A 327 -24.66 -2.78 -27.82
C GLU A 327 -25.46 -1.68 -28.52
N ASP A 328 -26.22 -0.87 -27.78
CA ASP A 328 -26.97 0.27 -28.32
C ASP A 328 -26.05 1.32 -28.98
N LEU A 329 -24.89 1.59 -28.37
CA LEU A 329 -23.87 2.47 -28.94
C LEU A 329 -23.27 1.91 -30.24
N LEU A 330 -22.94 0.62 -30.27
CA LEU A 330 -22.40 -0.01 -31.48
C LEU A 330 -23.44 -0.04 -32.61
N ARG A 331 -24.69 -0.36 -32.30
CA ARG A 331 -25.77 -0.39 -33.28
C ARG A 331 -25.98 0.97 -33.95
N ARG A 332 -25.83 2.07 -33.20
CA ARG A 332 -26.07 3.43 -33.71
C ARG A 332 -24.89 4.02 -34.48
N PHE A 333 -23.66 3.77 -34.05
CA PHE A 333 -22.46 4.44 -34.59
C PHE A 333 -21.52 3.52 -35.38
N ASP A 334 -21.73 2.21 -35.33
CA ASP A 334 -20.95 1.21 -36.07
C ASP A 334 -21.88 0.07 -36.55
N PRO A 335 -22.88 0.37 -37.39
CA PRO A 335 -23.83 -0.64 -37.85
C PRO A 335 -23.08 -1.75 -38.62
N PRO A 336 -23.44 -3.03 -38.41
CA PRO A 336 -22.81 -4.12 -39.13
C PRO A 336 -23.01 -3.93 -40.64
N ARG A 337 -21.89 -3.91 -41.38
CA ARG A 337 -21.89 -3.73 -42.83
C ARG A 337 -22.81 -4.79 -43.47
N PRO A 338 -23.81 -4.41 -44.28
CA PRO A 338 -24.65 -5.39 -44.95
C PRO A 338 -23.77 -6.27 -45.86
N PRO A 339 -24.06 -7.58 -45.96
CA PRO A 339 -23.35 -8.46 -46.87
C PRO A 339 -23.45 -7.90 -48.28
N ALA A 340 -22.31 -7.82 -48.97
CA ALA A 340 -22.26 -7.37 -50.36
C ALA A 340 -23.21 -8.25 -51.21
N PRO A 341 -23.94 -7.68 -52.17
CA PRO A 341 -24.76 -8.48 -53.08
C PRO A 341 -23.83 -9.45 -53.82
N ASP A 342 -24.20 -10.74 -53.82
CA ASP A 342 -23.59 -11.79 -54.63
C ASP A 342 -23.48 -11.30 -56.08
N THR A 343 -22.31 -10.79 -56.46
CA THR A 343 -21.94 -10.68 -57.87
C THR A 343 -21.78 -12.11 -58.34
N GLY A 344 -22.82 -12.59 -59.02
CA GLY A 344 -22.93 -13.94 -59.54
C GLY A 344 -21.63 -14.41 -60.18
N THR A 345 -21.29 -15.65 -59.85
CA THR A 345 -20.30 -16.48 -60.52
C THR A 345 -20.44 -16.33 -62.03
N GLU A 346 -19.56 -15.53 -62.62
CA GLU A 346 -19.28 -15.57 -64.05
C GLU A 346 -18.50 -16.88 -64.30
N PRO A 347 -18.97 -17.79 -65.17
CA PRO A 347 -18.34 -19.08 -65.36
C PRO A 347 -16.96 -18.91 -65.99
N ALA A 348 -15.96 -19.56 -65.38
CA ALA A 348 -14.60 -19.62 -65.89
C ALA A 348 -14.56 -20.10 -67.35
N PRO A 349 -13.76 -19.49 -68.23
CA PRO A 349 -13.55 -20.00 -69.57
C PRO A 349 -12.73 -21.29 -69.52
N ASP A 350 -13.26 -22.31 -70.20
CA ASP A 350 -12.72 -23.65 -70.42
C ASP A 350 -11.24 -23.64 -70.86
N PRO A 351 -10.34 -24.37 -70.18
CA PRO A 351 -8.97 -24.53 -70.64
C PRO A 351 -8.91 -25.54 -71.80
N GLY A 352 -8.68 -25.02 -73.02
CA GLY A 352 -8.41 -25.82 -74.21
C GLY A 352 -7.21 -26.77 -74.04
N PRO A 353 -7.18 -27.88 -74.80
CA PRO A 353 -6.29 -29.02 -74.56
C PRO A 353 -4.81 -28.70 -74.89
N PRO A 354 -3.86 -29.40 -74.25
CA PRO A 354 -2.43 -29.15 -74.42
C PRO A 354 -1.93 -29.61 -75.80
N ALA A 355 -1.17 -28.74 -76.46
CA ALA A 355 -0.39 -29.07 -77.65
C ALA A 355 0.91 -29.77 -77.23
N GLU A 356 1.09 -31.00 -77.72
CA GLU A 356 2.36 -31.72 -77.71
C GLU A 356 3.39 -31.00 -78.60
N THR A 357 4.58 -30.80 -78.06
CA THR A 357 5.80 -30.61 -78.83
C THR A 357 6.33 -31.96 -79.30
N ALA A 358 6.42 -32.11 -80.62
CA ALA A 358 7.56 -32.72 -81.32
C ALA A 358 8.08 -31.71 -82.35
#